data_AF-A0A2V9B9U1-F1
#
_entry.id   AF-A0A2V9B9U1-F1
#
_cell.length_a   1.000
_cell.length_b   1.000
_cell.length_c   1.000
_cell.angle_alpha   90.00
_cell.angle_beta   90.00
_cell.angle_gamma   90.00
#
_symmetry.space_group_name_H-M   'P 1'
#
loop_
_entity.id
_entity.type
_entity.pdbx_description
1 polymer ?
#
loop_
_entity_poly.entity_id
_entity_poly.type
_entity_poly.pdbx_seq_one_letter_code
_entity_poly.pdbx_strand_id
1 'polypeptide(L)'
;MSLLSPPPEPSNKSKVWTFTIAALAVALAIVLYFSLRYYPEKKAAEHFLDALVAGNTNQAYQLWKPSTSYKLGDFLADWGPEGYYGPVKSYSIVKAATRKGANGVILTIEVSPYSPIPDKSDIEKSRRTKQLNVWVNSDDKSFSFPPSF
;
A
#
# COMPACT_ATOMS: atom_id res chain seq x y z
N MET A 1 63.39 21.30 -38.26
CA MET A 1 63.04 20.31 -37.22
C MET A 1 61.55 20.47 -36.93
N SER A 2 60.70 19.64 -37.52
CA SER A 2 59.25 19.70 -37.29
C SER A 2 58.87 18.66 -36.25
N LEU A 3 58.46 19.14 -35.07
CA LEU A 3 57.99 18.31 -33.98
C LEU A 3 56.58 17.79 -34.33
N LEU A 4 56.41 16.47 -34.30
CA LEU A 4 55.11 15.81 -34.48
C LEU A 4 54.12 16.34 -33.43
N SER A 5 53.07 17.02 -33.88
CA SER A 5 51.92 17.32 -33.04
C SER A 5 51.14 16.02 -32.79
N PRO A 6 50.79 15.65 -31.55
CA PRO A 6 49.96 14.49 -31.31
C PRO A 6 48.57 14.68 -31.93
N PRO A 7 47.95 13.62 -32.48
CA PRO A 7 46.63 13.72 -33.07
C PRO A 7 45.59 14.14 -32.01
N PRO A 8 44.57 14.93 -32.39
CA PRO A 8 43.56 15.40 -31.45
C PRO A 8 42.83 14.21 -30.83
N GLU A 9 42.88 14.12 -29.50
CA GLU A 9 42.19 13.08 -28.74
C GLU A 9 40.69 13.19 -29.00
N PRO A 10 40.00 12.11 -29.44
CA PRO A 10 38.58 12.19 -29.72
C PRO A 10 37.83 12.50 -28.42
N SER A 11 37.17 13.65 -28.39
CA SER A 11 36.35 14.12 -27.27
C SER A 11 35.24 13.11 -26.96
N ASN A 12 35.52 12.17 -26.04
CA ASN A 12 34.59 11.14 -25.59
C ASN A 12 33.52 11.69 -24.61
N LYS A 13 33.47 13.02 -24.44
CA LYS A 13 32.57 13.74 -23.52
C LYS A 13 31.09 13.44 -23.79
N SER A 14 30.71 13.22 -25.05
CA SER A 14 29.33 12.89 -25.42
C SER A 14 28.89 11.53 -24.86
N LYS A 15 29.75 10.50 -24.95
CA LYS A 15 29.45 9.17 -24.41
C LYS A 15 29.33 9.20 -22.89
N VAL A 16 30.20 9.94 -22.20
CA VAL A 16 30.14 10.11 -20.73
C VAL A 16 28.81 10.73 -20.30
N TRP A 17 28.33 11.77 -21.00
CA TRP A 17 27.02 12.38 -20.71
C TRP A 17 25.85 11.42 -20.97
N THR A 18 25.90 10.62 -22.05
CA THR A 18 24.89 9.60 -22.31
C THR A 18 24.84 8.55 -21.21
N PHE A 19 26.00 8.05 -20.74
CA PHE A 19 26.05 7.09 -19.63
C PHE A 19 25.53 7.69 -18.31
N THR A 20 25.85 8.95 -18.02
CA THR A 20 25.36 9.64 -16.82
C THR A 20 23.84 9.82 -16.84
N ILE A 21 23.27 10.25 -17.97
CA ILE A 21 21.82 10.41 -18.12
C ILE A 21 21.13 9.04 -18.01
N ALA A 22 21.69 8.01 -18.64
CA ALA A 22 21.15 6.65 -18.56
C ALA A 22 21.18 6.13 -17.12
N ALA A 23 22.28 6.32 -16.39
CA ALA A 23 22.40 5.92 -15.00
C ALA A 23 21.37 6.65 -14.10
N LEU A 24 21.18 7.95 -14.31
CA LEU A 24 20.18 8.73 -13.58
C LEU A 24 18.75 8.26 -13.88
N ALA A 25 18.44 7.98 -15.15
CA ALA A 25 17.13 7.46 -15.55
C ALA A 25 16.83 6.10 -14.91
N VAL A 26 17.82 5.20 -14.87
CA VAL A 26 17.69 3.90 -14.19
C VAL A 26 17.50 4.08 -12.69
N ALA A 27 18.28 4.95 -12.04
CA ALA A 27 18.13 5.24 -10.62
C ALA A 27 16.72 5.79 -10.31
N LEU A 28 16.22 6.72 -11.13
CA LEU A 28 14.86 7.25 -10.99
C LEU A 28 13.80 6.17 -11.18
N ALA A 29 13.94 5.31 -12.19
CA ALA A 29 13.01 4.21 -12.44
C ALA A 29 12.97 3.23 -11.25
N ILE A 30 14.12 2.92 -10.64
CA ILE A 30 14.21 2.07 -9.44
C ILE A 30 13.46 2.72 -8.27
N VAL A 31 13.69 4.01 -8.01
CA VAL A 31 13.02 4.74 -6.93
C VAL A 31 11.50 4.74 -7.15
N LEU A 32 11.05 5.10 -8.36
CA LEU A 32 9.63 5.12 -8.71
C LEU A 32 8.99 3.74 -8.56
N TYR A 33 9.66 2.69 -9.01
CA TYR A 33 9.20 1.32 -8.84
C TYR A 33 9.01 0.97 -7.36
N PHE A 34 10.01 1.21 -6.51
CA PHE A 34 9.89 0.88 -5.08
C PHE A 34 8.85 1.72 -4.34
N SER A 35 8.62 2.97 -4.76
CA SER A 35 7.60 3.85 -4.19
C SER A 35 6.18 3.46 -4.62
N LEU A 36 5.99 3.06 -5.88
CA LEU A 36 4.66 2.86 -6.48
C LEU A 36 4.23 1.40 -6.62
N ARG A 37 5.11 0.42 -6.38
CA ARG A 37 4.81 -1.01 -6.55
C ARG A 37 3.59 -1.54 -5.78
N TYR A 38 3.13 -0.86 -4.73
CA TYR A 38 1.94 -1.22 -3.94
C TYR A 38 0.82 -0.20 -4.03
N TYR A 39 0.92 0.75 -4.95
CA TYR A 39 -0.09 1.78 -5.14
C TYR A 39 -1.49 1.20 -5.40
N PRO A 40 -1.68 0.19 -6.29
CA PRO A 40 -3.04 -0.27 -6.58
C PRO A 40 -3.67 -1.04 -5.41
N GLU A 41 -2.88 -1.78 -4.61
CA GLU A 41 -3.38 -2.44 -3.39
C GLU A 41 -3.75 -1.43 -2.30
N LYS A 42 -2.92 -0.39 -2.10
CA LYS A 42 -3.24 0.71 -1.18
C LYS A 42 -4.52 1.43 -1.62
N LYS A 43 -4.66 1.74 -2.91
CA LYS A 43 -5.84 2.41 -3.46
C LYS A 43 -7.11 1.57 -3.26
N ALA A 44 -7.03 0.25 -3.46
CA ALA A 44 -8.14 -0.64 -3.18
C ALA A 44 -8.54 -0.61 -1.70
N ALA A 45 -7.56 -0.64 -0.79
CA ALA A 45 -7.81 -0.57 0.65
C ALA A 45 -8.39 0.78 1.08
N GLU A 46 -7.93 1.88 0.51
CA GLU A 46 -8.53 3.21 0.72
C GLU A 46 -10.01 3.20 0.32
N HIS A 47 -10.36 2.72 -0.87
CA HIS A 47 -11.77 2.66 -1.29
C HIS A 47 -12.63 1.80 -0.37
N PHE A 48 -12.09 0.67 0.09
CA PHE A 48 -12.77 -0.20 1.05
C PHE A 48 -12.99 0.52 2.40
N LEU A 49 -11.95 1.15 2.94
CA LEU A 49 -12.00 1.83 4.24
C LEU A 49 -12.85 3.11 4.18
N ASP A 50 -12.81 3.85 3.06
CA ASP A 50 -13.67 5.00 2.81
C ASP A 50 -15.14 4.59 2.80
N ALA A 51 -15.48 3.43 2.19
CA ALA A 51 -16.83 2.90 2.22
C ALA A 51 -17.29 2.53 3.65
N LEU A 52 -16.39 2.00 4.48
CA LEU A 52 -16.67 1.74 5.90
C LEU A 52 -16.89 3.02 6.69
N VAL A 53 -16.05 4.04 6.48
CA VAL A 53 -16.19 5.36 7.13
C VAL A 53 -17.50 6.05 6.72
N ALA A 54 -17.92 5.90 5.47
CA ALA A 54 -19.21 6.39 4.97
C ALA A 54 -20.41 5.59 5.50
N GLY A 55 -20.19 4.50 6.25
CA GLY A 55 -21.24 3.61 6.73
C GLY A 55 -21.90 2.76 5.62
N ASN A 56 -21.29 2.71 4.42
CA ASN A 56 -21.81 1.94 3.31
C ASN A 56 -21.28 0.50 3.33
N THR A 57 -21.80 -0.29 4.27
CA THR A 57 -21.38 -1.68 4.48
C THR A 57 -21.55 -2.55 3.25
N ASN A 58 -22.62 -2.37 2.46
CA ASN A 58 -22.86 -3.16 1.25
C ASN A 58 -21.78 -2.90 0.19
N GLN A 59 -21.41 -1.64 -0.02
CA GLN A 59 -20.32 -1.29 -0.92
C GLN A 59 -18.98 -1.80 -0.38
N ALA A 60 -18.72 -1.66 0.92
CA ALA A 60 -17.50 -2.17 1.54
C ALA A 60 -17.38 -3.70 1.37
N TYR A 61 -18.47 -4.44 1.52
CA TYR A 61 -18.51 -5.89 1.30
C TYR A 61 -18.27 -6.27 -0.17
N GLN A 62 -18.81 -5.51 -1.12
CA GLN A 62 -18.53 -5.72 -2.55
C GLN A 62 -17.07 -5.45 -2.89
N LEU A 63 -16.48 -4.38 -2.33
CA LEU A 63 -15.07 -4.04 -2.49
C LEU A 63 -14.15 -5.08 -1.85
N TRP A 64 -14.58 -5.69 -0.73
CA TRP A 64 -13.87 -6.79 -0.10
C TRP A 64 -13.71 -8.00 -1.03
N LYS A 65 -14.63 -8.20 -1.99
CA LYS A 65 -14.65 -9.35 -2.93
C LYS A 65 -14.46 -10.69 -2.18
N PRO A 66 -15.41 -11.03 -1.29
CA PRO A 66 -15.27 -12.17 -0.39
C PRO A 66 -15.14 -13.49 -1.14
N SER A 67 -14.42 -14.43 -0.53
CA SER A 67 -14.51 -15.83 -0.93
C SER A 67 -15.90 -16.38 -0.60
N THR A 68 -16.26 -17.52 -1.21
CA THR A 68 -17.55 -18.18 -0.97
C THR A 68 -17.80 -18.54 0.51
N SER A 69 -16.73 -18.67 1.30
CA SER A 69 -16.81 -19.00 2.73
C SER A 69 -17.06 -17.79 3.63
N TYR A 70 -16.85 -16.56 3.16
CA TYR A 70 -16.96 -15.35 3.98
C TYR A 70 -18.21 -14.58 3.58
N LYS A 71 -19.28 -14.73 4.37
CA LYS A 71 -20.59 -14.17 4.01
C LYS A 71 -20.76 -12.77 4.58
N LEU A 72 -21.83 -12.09 4.14
CA LEU A 72 -22.18 -10.76 4.64
C LEU A 72 -22.38 -10.73 6.17
N GLY A 73 -22.88 -11.82 6.76
CA GLY A 73 -23.02 -11.95 8.22
C GLY A 73 -21.68 -11.92 8.94
N ASP A 74 -20.68 -12.65 8.43
CA ASP A 74 -19.31 -12.65 8.97
C ASP A 74 -18.68 -11.27 8.78
N PHE A 75 -18.88 -10.67 7.61
CA PHE A 75 -18.42 -9.31 7.33
C PHE A 75 -19.02 -8.27 8.29
N LEU A 76 -20.30 -8.39 8.62
CA LEU A 76 -20.96 -7.52 9.60
C LEU A 76 -20.44 -7.75 11.03
N ALA A 77 -20.13 -8.99 11.39
CA ALA A 77 -19.53 -9.32 12.68
C ALA A 77 -18.12 -8.73 12.82
N ASP A 78 -17.39 -8.58 11.72
CA ASP A 78 -16.05 -7.98 11.72
C ASP A 78 -16.09 -6.45 11.55
N TRP A 79 -16.84 -5.95 10.58
CA TRP A 79 -16.76 -4.56 10.09
C TRP A 79 -18.03 -3.74 10.28
N GLY A 80 -19.12 -4.36 10.73
CA GLY A 80 -20.39 -3.69 10.95
C GLY A 80 -20.36 -2.67 12.09
N PRO A 81 -21.46 -1.93 12.33
CA PRO A 81 -21.51 -0.90 13.38
C PRO A 81 -21.22 -1.41 14.79
N GLU A 82 -21.55 -2.68 15.06
CA GLU A 82 -21.25 -3.39 16.31
C GLU A 82 -20.18 -4.49 16.12
N GLY A 83 -19.55 -4.50 14.94
CA GLY A 83 -18.55 -5.50 14.58
C GLY A 83 -17.24 -5.31 15.34
N TYR A 84 -16.39 -6.35 15.36
CA TYR A 84 -15.17 -6.36 16.15
C TYR A 84 -14.19 -5.22 15.81
N TYR A 85 -14.09 -4.84 14.53
CA TYR A 85 -13.28 -3.73 14.03
C TYR A 85 -14.08 -2.45 13.80
N GLY A 86 -15.41 -2.52 13.87
CA GLY A 86 -16.31 -1.38 13.73
C GLY A 86 -16.72 -0.76 15.07
N PRO A 87 -17.43 0.39 15.04
CA PRO A 87 -17.64 1.23 13.86
C PRO A 87 -16.33 1.90 13.43
N VAL A 88 -16.06 1.99 12.13
CA VAL A 88 -14.87 2.67 11.60
C VAL A 88 -15.25 4.11 11.26
N LYS A 89 -14.63 5.10 11.93
CA LYS A 89 -14.81 6.53 11.61
C LYS A 89 -13.56 7.18 11.03
N SER A 90 -12.41 6.59 11.26
CA SER A 90 -11.15 6.97 10.63
C SER A 90 -10.21 5.78 10.53
N TYR A 91 -9.26 5.87 9.60
CA TYR A 91 -8.27 4.82 9.37
C TYR A 91 -6.91 5.40 8.97
N SER A 92 -5.87 4.57 9.09
CA SER A 92 -4.53 4.86 8.58
C SER A 92 -3.90 3.58 8.04
N ILE A 93 -3.27 3.67 6.86
CA ILE A 93 -2.49 2.59 6.28
C ILE A 93 -1.03 2.77 6.72
N VAL A 94 -0.61 2.02 7.74
CA VAL A 94 0.69 2.18 8.40
C VAL A 94 1.81 1.57 7.57
N LYS A 95 1.57 0.38 6.99
CA LYS A 95 2.60 -0.37 6.29
C LYS A 95 2.02 -1.21 5.16
N ALA A 96 2.81 -1.39 4.11
CA ALA A 96 2.54 -2.35 3.04
C ALA A 96 3.77 -3.25 2.87
N ALA A 97 3.57 -4.55 2.87
CA ALA A 97 4.63 -5.54 2.70
C ALA A 97 4.14 -6.75 1.91
N THR A 98 5.00 -7.32 1.07
CA THR A 98 4.75 -8.61 0.43
C THR A 98 5.72 -9.64 0.97
N ARG A 99 5.30 -10.90 1.04
CA ARG A 99 6.19 -12.02 1.37
C ARG A 99 6.82 -12.55 0.08
N LYS A 100 8.07 -13.00 0.15
CA LYS A 100 8.76 -13.57 -1.02
C LYS A 100 7.95 -14.74 -1.59
N GLY A 101 7.61 -14.66 -2.88
CA GLY A 101 6.84 -15.68 -3.59
C GLY A 101 5.32 -15.64 -3.35
N ALA A 102 4.79 -14.63 -2.64
CA ALA A 102 3.37 -14.51 -2.39
C ALA A 102 2.69 -13.59 -3.43
N ASN A 103 1.46 -13.92 -3.82
CA ASN A 103 0.70 -13.22 -4.85
C ASN A 103 -0.19 -12.09 -4.29
N GLY A 104 0.40 -11.26 -3.42
CA GLY A 104 -0.35 -10.19 -2.79
C GLY A 104 0.42 -9.44 -1.73
N VAL A 105 -0.28 -8.50 -1.10
CA VAL A 105 0.30 -7.51 -0.19
C VAL A 105 -0.44 -7.56 1.14
N ILE A 106 0.33 -7.64 2.21
CA ILE A 106 -0.15 -7.41 3.58
C ILE A 106 -0.12 -5.90 3.83
N LEU A 107 -1.29 -5.34 4.08
CA LEU A 107 -1.47 -3.97 4.55
C LEU A 107 -1.71 -3.99 6.05
N THR A 108 -0.84 -3.33 6.80
CA THR A 108 -1.08 -3.04 8.22
C THR A 108 -1.88 -1.76 8.29
N ILE A 109 -3.10 -1.86 8.81
CA ILE A 109 -4.03 -0.75 8.93
C ILE A 109 -4.39 -0.52 10.39
N GLU A 110 -4.63 0.73 10.74
CA GLU A 110 -5.22 1.15 12.00
C GLU A 110 -6.63 1.67 11.71
N VAL A 111 -7.61 1.21 12.47
CA VAL A 111 -9.01 1.66 12.36
C VAL A 111 -9.48 2.16 13.72
N SER A 112 -10.22 3.26 13.74
CA SER A 112 -10.68 3.90 14.97
C SER A 112 -12.16 4.26 14.90
N PRO A 113 -12.92 4.11 16.01
CA PRO A 113 -14.30 4.61 16.11
C PRO A 113 -14.38 6.12 16.34
N TYR A 114 -13.25 6.82 16.35
CA TYR A 114 -13.15 8.27 16.46
C TYR A 114 -12.67 8.89 15.14
N SER A 115 -12.92 10.18 14.93
CA SER A 115 -12.37 10.93 13.80
C SER A 115 -11.98 12.33 14.28
N PRO A 116 -10.73 12.79 14.07
CA PRO A 116 -9.60 12.06 13.46
C PRO A 116 -9.11 10.88 14.33
N ILE A 117 -8.14 10.09 13.84
CA ILE A 117 -7.47 9.07 14.65
C ILE A 117 -6.91 9.75 15.91
N PRO A 118 -7.19 9.20 17.10
CA PRO A 118 -6.70 9.76 18.35
C PRO A 118 -5.18 9.66 18.44
N ASP A 119 -4.55 10.69 19.00
CA ASP A 119 -3.13 10.67 19.31
C ASP A 119 -2.82 9.58 20.36
N LYS A 120 -1.61 9.04 20.32
CA LYS A 120 -1.16 8.00 21.27
C LYS A 120 -1.10 8.49 22.72
N SER A 121 -1.02 9.80 22.94
CA SER A 121 -1.13 10.43 24.26
C SER A 121 -2.55 10.35 24.85
N ASP A 122 -3.60 10.28 24.01
CA ASP A 122 -4.97 10.03 24.46
C ASP A 122 -5.17 8.52 24.67
N ILE A 123 -4.72 8.04 25.83
CA ILE A 123 -4.70 6.61 26.18
C ILE A 123 -6.10 5.98 26.12
N GLU A 124 -7.15 6.73 26.49
CA GLU A 124 -8.51 6.19 26.51
C GLU A 124 -9.03 5.93 25.10
N LYS A 125 -8.84 6.88 24.18
CA LYS A 125 -9.31 6.74 22.80
C LYS A 125 -8.39 5.84 21.98
N SER A 126 -7.07 5.94 22.17
CA SER A 126 -6.09 5.14 21.43
C SER A 126 -6.22 3.63 21.73
N ARG A 127 -6.63 3.24 22.95
CA ARG A 127 -6.94 1.84 23.29
C ARG A 127 -8.09 1.25 22.46
N ARG A 128 -8.95 2.09 21.89
CA ARG A 128 -10.04 1.64 20.99
C ARG A 128 -9.64 1.62 19.52
N THR A 129 -8.50 2.22 19.17
CA THR A 129 -7.92 2.07 17.84
C THR A 129 -7.36 0.66 17.70
N LYS A 130 -7.80 -0.05 16.67
CA LYS A 130 -7.39 -1.43 16.40
C LYS A 130 -6.43 -1.45 15.24
N GLN A 131 -5.28 -2.07 15.45
CA GLN A 131 -4.33 -2.36 14.39
C GLN A 131 -4.54 -3.79 13.91
N LEU A 132 -4.68 -3.98 12.60
CA LEU A 132 -4.80 -5.29 11.99
C LEU A 132 -4.03 -5.36 10.68
N ASN A 133 -3.77 -6.59 10.25
CA ASN A 133 -3.19 -6.88 8.96
C ASN A 133 -4.30 -7.38 8.04
N VAL A 134 -4.38 -6.82 6.85
CA VAL A 134 -5.31 -7.25 5.80
C VAL A 134 -4.50 -7.66 4.59
N TRP A 135 -4.82 -8.82 4.02
CA TRP A 135 -4.22 -9.30 2.79
C TRP A 135 -5.02 -8.80 1.60
N VAL A 136 -4.33 -8.26 0.60
CA VAL A 136 -4.90 -7.85 -0.69
C VAL A 136 -4.24 -8.68 -1.78
N ASN A 137 -5.03 -9.45 -2.52
CA ASN A 137 -4.57 -10.21 -3.67
C ASN A 137 -4.16 -9.26 -4.80
N SER A 138 -2.98 -9.47 -5.39
CA SER A 138 -2.48 -8.57 -6.43
C SER A 138 -3.20 -8.71 -7.78
N ASP A 139 -3.87 -9.83 -8.05
CA ASP A 139 -4.54 -10.04 -9.34
C ASP A 139 -5.90 -9.34 -9.40
N ASP A 140 -6.77 -9.63 -8.44
CA ASP A 140 -8.16 -9.19 -8.44
C ASP A 140 -8.47 -8.15 -7.36
N LYS A 141 -7.51 -7.81 -6.50
CA LYS A 141 -7.70 -6.92 -5.34
C LYS A 141 -8.75 -7.42 -4.35
N SER A 142 -8.97 -8.73 -4.29
CA SER A 142 -9.77 -9.34 -3.22
C SER A 142 -9.06 -9.23 -1.87
N PHE A 143 -9.86 -9.12 -0.83
CA PHE A 143 -9.39 -8.98 0.55
C PHE A 143 -9.58 -10.28 1.31
N SER A 144 -8.64 -10.56 2.19
CA SER A 144 -8.78 -11.61 3.19
C SER A 144 -8.03 -11.23 4.46
N PHE A 145 -8.31 -11.95 5.54
CA PHE A 145 -7.36 -11.97 6.64
C PHE A 145 -6.09 -12.71 6.17
N PRO A 146 -4.91 -12.25 6.61
CA PRO A 146 -3.66 -12.92 6.24
C PRO A 146 -3.69 -14.37 6.73
N PRO A 147 -3.19 -15.33 5.94
CA PRO A 147 -3.14 -16.71 6.37
C PRO A 147 -2.32 -16.84 7.65
N SER A 148 -2.81 -17.64 8.60
CA SER A 148 -2.02 -18.08 9.74
C SER A 148 -0.86 -18.92 9.19
N PHE A 149 0.37 -18.43 9.40
CA PHE A 149 1.59 -19.14 9.04
C PHE A 149 2.15 -19.86 10.25
#